data_AF-A0A953Q0C9-F1
#
_entry.id   AF-A0A953Q0C9-F1
#
_cell.length_a   1.000
_cell.length_b   1.000
_cell.length_c   1.000
_cell.angle_alpha   90.00
_cell.angle_beta   90.00
_cell.angle_gamma   90.00
#
_symmetry.space_group_name_H-M   'P 1'
#
loop_
_entity.id
_entity.type
_entity.pdbx_description
1 polymer ?
#
loop_
_entity_poly.entity_id
_entity_poly.type
_entity_poly.pdbx_seq_one_letter_code
_entity_poly.pdbx_strand_id
1 'polypeptide(L)'
;MAKNDFKRDRGPKTDEDLEKATGNLATILAECLGDLAFLTEYPIRLVRDLTGVRNRPLVALRTLRIMGDHPGFKQEELTYPLPLMKNDLYIEMGADDWIPLYPFLVPRNCPQCKTREIYFVDKWQGRVSPATFKSFERGHTEEESGVGLALADWQPHSE
;
A
#
# COMPACT_ATOMS: atom_id res chain seq x y z
N MET A 1 -26.56 -19.15 1.83
CA MET A 1 -26.65 -20.56 1.43
C MET A 1 -25.23 -21.13 1.31
N ALA A 2 -24.65 -21.67 2.39
CA ALA A 2 -23.24 -22.09 2.38
C ALA A 2 -22.97 -23.31 3.28
N LYS A 3 -23.95 -24.23 3.37
CA LYS A 3 -23.84 -25.42 4.25
C LYS A 3 -24.24 -26.74 3.59
N ASN A 4 -24.51 -26.77 2.29
CA ASN A 4 -25.16 -27.92 1.62
C ASN A 4 -24.34 -28.64 0.53
N ASP A 5 -23.14 -28.18 0.15
CA ASP A 5 -22.37 -28.84 -0.92
C ASP A 5 -21.41 -29.94 -0.44
N PHE A 6 -21.00 -29.96 0.82
CA PHE A 6 -20.08 -30.99 1.35
C PHE A 6 -20.69 -32.40 1.48
N LYS A 7 -22.01 -32.54 1.30
CA LYS A 7 -22.73 -33.83 1.42
C LYS A 7 -23.05 -34.50 0.08
N ARG A 8 -22.73 -33.87 -1.06
CA ARG A 8 -22.90 -34.48 -2.39
C ARG A 8 -21.52 -34.70 -2.98
N ASP A 9 -21.23 -35.96 -3.18
CA ASP A 9 -20.05 -36.61 -3.77
C ASP A 9 -19.60 -35.99 -5.13
N ARG A 10 -19.19 -34.70 -5.11
CA ARG A 10 -18.86 -33.81 -6.25
C ARG A 10 -17.39 -33.39 -6.27
N GLY A 11 -16.52 -34.14 -5.60
CA GLY A 11 -15.08 -34.01 -5.83
C GLY A 11 -14.67 -34.79 -7.09
N PRO A 12 -13.54 -34.45 -7.72
CA PRO A 12 -12.94 -35.29 -8.75
C PRO A 12 -12.77 -36.72 -8.21
N LYS A 13 -13.28 -37.72 -8.95
CA LYS A 13 -13.32 -39.13 -8.49
C LYS A 13 -12.31 -40.02 -9.18
N THR A 14 -11.72 -39.52 -10.26
CA THR A 14 -10.70 -40.18 -11.05
C THR A 14 -9.47 -39.28 -11.13
N ASP A 15 -8.32 -39.86 -11.43
CA ASP A 15 -7.09 -39.10 -11.63
C ASP A 15 -7.24 -38.08 -12.78
N GLU A 16 -8.00 -38.43 -13.82
CA GLU A 16 -8.33 -37.55 -14.94
C GLU A 16 -9.21 -36.36 -14.53
N ASP A 17 -10.23 -36.59 -13.69
CA ASP A 17 -11.05 -35.51 -13.13
C ASP A 17 -10.20 -34.58 -12.24
N LEU A 18 -9.25 -35.14 -11.50
CA LEU A 18 -8.35 -34.39 -10.63
C LEU A 18 -7.38 -33.53 -11.44
N GLU A 19 -6.77 -34.09 -12.48
CA GLU A 19 -5.91 -33.37 -13.41
C GLU A 19 -6.66 -32.22 -14.08
N LYS A 20 -7.88 -32.48 -14.57
CA LYS A 20 -8.72 -31.45 -15.21
C LYS A 20 -9.13 -30.35 -14.24
N ALA A 21 -9.56 -30.70 -13.02
CA ALA A 21 -9.93 -29.73 -12.00
C ALA A 21 -8.71 -28.88 -11.58
N THR A 22 -7.55 -29.51 -11.41
CA THR A 22 -6.30 -28.84 -11.07
C THR A 22 -5.83 -27.91 -12.19
N GLY A 23 -5.90 -28.36 -13.45
CA GLY A 23 -5.58 -27.54 -14.62
C GLY A 23 -6.47 -26.30 -14.72
N ASN A 24 -7.79 -26.46 -14.54
CA ASN A 24 -8.71 -25.32 -14.52
C ASN A 24 -8.39 -24.34 -13.40
N LEU A 25 -8.10 -24.84 -12.20
CA LEU A 25 -7.75 -24.01 -11.05
C LEU A 25 -6.43 -23.27 -11.26
N ALA A 26 -5.43 -23.93 -11.87
CA ALA A 26 -4.16 -23.31 -12.22
C ALA A 26 -4.33 -22.18 -13.24
N THR A 27 -5.17 -22.35 -14.26
CA THR A 27 -5.48 -21.29 -15.24
C THR A 27 -6.13 -20.08 -14.56
N ILE A 28 -7.16 -20.30 -13.75
CA ILE A 28 -7.85 -19.22 -13.02
C ILE A 28 -6.87 -18.49 -12.10
N LEU A 29 -6.02 -19.22 -11.38
CA LEU A 29 -5.01 -18.62 -10.52
C LEU A 29 -3.99 -17.81 -11.32
N ALA A 30 -3.54 -18.30 -12.48
CA ALA A 30 -2.58 -17.60 -13.32
C ALA A 30 -3.17 -16.29 -13.88
N GLU A 31 -4.43 -16.30 -14.31
CA GLU A 31 -5.15 -15.10 -14.76
C GLU A 31 -5.28 -14.08 -13.62
N CYS A 32 -5.75 -14.52 -12.45
CA CYS A 32 -5.84 -13.67 -11.27
C CYS A 32 -4.47 -13.10 -10.85
N LEU A 33 -3.40 -13.90 -10.90
CA LEU A 33 -2.05 -13.41 -10.58
C LEU A 33 -1.55 -12.41 -11.62
N GLY A 34 -1.89 -12.59 -12.90
CA GLY A 34 -1.60 -11.63 -13.95
C GLY A 34 -2.29 -10.30 -13.70
N ASP A 35 -3.58 -10.32 -13.36
CA ASP A 35 -4.36 -9.12 -13.04
C ASP A 35 -3.87 -8.42 -11.76
N LEU A 36 -3.25 -9.16 -10.84
CA LEU A 36 -2.69 -8.66 -9.59
C LEU A 36 -1.20 -8.31 -9.68
N ALA A 37 -0.55 -8.52 -10.84
CA ALA A 37 0.90 -8.35 -10.98
C ALA A 37 1.34 -6.91 -10.68
N PHE A 38 0.51 -5.92 -11.00
CA PHE A 38 0.78 -4.50 -10.73
C PHE A 38 1.03 -4.22 -9.24
N LEU A 39 0.44 -5.02 -8.33
CA LEU A 39 0.68 -4.89 -6.88
C LEU A 39 2.14 -5.16 -6.53
N THR A 40 2.84 -5.98 -7.33
CA THR A 40 4.25 -6.32 -7.12
C THR A 40 5.21 -5.46 -7.93
N GLU A 41 4.74 -4.88 -9.03
CA GLU A 41 5.50 -4.06 -9.96
C GLU A 41 5.84 -2.68 -9.37
N TYR A 42 4.90 -2.09 -8.64
CA TYR A 42 5.01 -0.73 -8.10
C TYR A 42 5.00 -0.76 -6.57
N PRO A 43 6.11 -1.13 -5.91
CA PRO A 43 6.12 -1.28 -4.47
C PRO A 43 5.90 0.05 -3.76
N ILE A 44 5.11 0.02 -2.70
CA ILE A 44 4.97 1.15 -1.78
C ILE A 44 6.16 1.16 -0.83
N ARG A 45 6.79 2.32 -0.67
CA ARG A 45 7.96 2.53 0.19
C ARG A 45 7.70 3.60 1.22
N LEU A 46 8.15 3.34 2.44
CA LEU A 46 8.14 4.28 3.54
C LEU A 46 9.55 4.80 3.80
N VAL A 47 9.79 6.09 3.57
CA VAL A 47 11.09 6.70 3.81
C VAL A 47 11.33 6.82 5.32
N ARG A 48 12.40 6.19 5.82
CA ARG A 48 12.80 6.21 7.23
C ARG A 48 13.89 7.19 7.51
N ASP A 49 14.82 7.33 6.59
CA ASP A 49 15.97 8.20 6.76
C ASP A 49 16.55 8.59 5.41
N LEU A 50 17.26 9.71 5.41
CA LEU A 50 18.00 10.19 4.25
C LEU A 50 19.39 10.63 4.71
N THR A 51 20.41 10.32 3.93
CA THR A 51 21.80 10.73 4.17
C THR A 51 22.42 11.19 2.87
N GLY A 52 23.08 12.35 2.88
CA GLY A 52 23.77 12.86 1.70
C GLY A 52 24.99 12.00 1.34
N VAL A 53 25.19 11.72 0.05
CA VAL A 53 26.38 11.00 -0.42
C VAL A 53 27.47 12.01 -0.76
N ARG A 54 28.65 11.88 -0.12
CA ARG A 54 29.77 12.79 -0.35
C ARG A 54 30.18 12.79 -1.83
N ASN A 55 30.37 13.99 -2.39
CA ASN A 55 30.79 14.21 -3.79
C ASN A 55 29.85 13.62 -4.85
N ARG A 56 28.58 13.34 -4.51
CA ARG A 56 27.56 12.94 -5.48
C ARG A 56 26.28 13.77 -5.28
N PRO A 57 25.54 14.07 -6.35
CA PRO A 57 24.25 14.76 -6.25
C PRO A 57 23.12 13.80 -5.84
N LEU A 58 23.43 12.71 -5.13
CA LEU A 58 22.47 11.67 -4.75
C LEU A 58 22.32 11.61 -3.23
N VAL A 59 21.15 11.16 -2.79
CA VAL A 59 20.87 10.83 -1.39
C VAL A 59 20.75 9.32 -1.22
N ALA A 60 21.32 8.79 -0.14
CA ALA A 60 21.05 7.44 0.32
C ALA A 60 19.76 7.46 1.14
N LEU A 61 18.76 6.70 0.70
CA LEU A 61 17.48 6.54 1.36
C LEU A 61 17.46 5.22 2.11
N ARG A 62 17.06 5.26 3.38
CA ARG A 62 16.64 4.07 4.11
C ARG A 62 15.13 3.99 4.03
N THR A 63 14.61 2.91 3.49
CA THR A 63 13.17 2.71 3.28
C THR A 63 12.69 1.41 3.91
N LEU A 64 11.40 1.34 4.22
CA LEU A 64 10.71 0.07 4.41
C LEU A 64 9.85 -0.21 3.18
N ARG A 65 9.95 -1.41 2.64
CA ARG A 65 9.05 -1.88 1.57
C ARG A 65 7.76 -2.39 2.19
N ILE A 66 6.66 -1.67 1.96
CA ILE A 66 5.32 -1.94 2.50
C ILE A 66 4.62 -2.96 1.61
N MET A 67 5.11 -4.19 1.62
CA MET A 67 4.60 -5.31 0.83
C MET A 67 4.53 -6.58 1.69
N GLY A 68 3.44 -7.34 1.51
CA GLY A 68 3.17 -8.56 2.28
C GLY A 68 2.51 -8.31 3.63
N ASP A 69 2.43 -9.36 4.44
CA ASP A 69 1.77 -9.41 5.76
C ASP A 69 2.78 -9.33 6.92
N HIS A 70 4.06 -9.10 6.64
CA HIS A 70 5.11 -9.17 7.65
C HIS A 70 5.15 -7.90 8.53
N PRO A 71 5.03 -8.02 9.87
CA PRO A 71 4.89 -6.88 10.77
C PRO A 71 6.12 -5.97 10.83
N GLY A 72 7.31 -6.50 10.50
CA GLY A 72 8.56 -5.72 10.48
C GLY A 72 8.79 -4.88 9.22
N PHE A 73 8.16 -5.22 8.09
CA PHE A 73 8.55 -4.82 6.72
C PHE A 73 10.06 -4.98 6.41
N LYS A 74 10.41 -5.22 5.15
CA LYS A 74 11.82 -5.33 4.78
C LYS A 74 12.45 -3.93 4.72
N GLN A 75 13.54 -3.72 5.45
CA GLN A 75 14.34 -2.50 5.34
C GLN A 75 15.29 -2.61 4.13
N GLU A 76 15.32 -1.56 3.32
CA GLU A 76 16.14 -1.49 2.11
C GLU A 76 16.85 -0.13 2.03
N GLU A 77 18.09 -0.14 1.54
CA GLU A 77 18.87 1.07 1.28
C GLU A 77 19.08 1.23 -0.23
N LEU A 78 18.83 2.43 -0.73
CA LEU A 78 18.90 2.76 -2.16
C LEU A 78 19.34 4.20 -2.35
N THR A 79 19.84 4.53 -3.54
CA THR A 79 20.21 5.90 -3.90
C THR A 79 19.10 6.54 -4.72
N TYR A 80 18.81 7.81 -4.45
CA TYR A 80 17.80 8.58 -5.19
C TYR A 80 18.32 9.97 -5.55
N PRO A 81 17.86 10.61 -6.65
CA PRO A 81 18.39 11.89 -7.11
C PRO A 81 18.04 13.10 -6.23
N LEU A 82 16.92 13.02 -5.49
CA LEU A 82 16.37 14.15 -4.74
C LEU A 82 16.09 13.76 -3.28
N PRO A 83 16.17 14.71 -2.33
CA PRO A 83 15.72 14.44 -0.97
C PRO A 83 14.20 14.20 -0.95
N LEU A 84 13.78 13.10 -0.33
CA LEU A 84 12.36 12.78 -0.08
C LEU A 84 11.96 13.11 1.35
N MET A 85 10.67 13.29 1.60
CA MET A 85 10.14 13.58 2.93
C MET A 85 10.26 12.36 3.83
N LYS A 86 10.87 12.57 5.00
CA LYS A 86 11.03 11.51 6.00
C LYS A 86 9.69 11.17 6.64
N ASN A 87 9.45 9.88 6.81
CA ASN A 87 8.20 9.29 7.25
C ASN A 87 7.03 9.41 6.26
N ASP A 88 7.26 9.74 4.99
CA ASP A 88 6.19 9.69 3.98
C ASP A 88 6.23 8.39 3.17
N LEU A 89 5.07 8.07 2.59
CA LEU A 89 4.88 6.94 1.68
C LEU A 89 5.01 7.39 0.22
N TYR A 90 5.61 6.53 -0.59
CA TYR A 90 5.79 6.73 -2.03
C TYR A 90 5.47 5.45 -2.79
N ILE A 91 4.90 5.58 -3.99
CA ILE A 91 4.88 4.49 -4.98
C ILE A 91 6.15 4.61 -5.83
N GLU A 92 6.94 3.55 -5.91
CA GLU A 92 8.06 3.44 -6.85
C GLU A 92 7.54 3.05 -8.24
N MET A 93 7.45 4.02 -9.16
CA MET A 93 7.08 3.80 -10.57
C MET A 93 8.31 3.47 -11.45
N GLY A 94 9.49 3.87 -11.00
CA GLY A 94 10.78 3.60 -11.62
C GLY A 94 11.94 4.01 -10.70
N ALA A 95 13.18 3.82 -11.17
CA ALA A 95 14.38 4.07 -10.35
C ALA A 95 14.45 5.50 -9.79
N ASP A 96 14.00 6.49 -10.59
CA ASP A 96 14.03 7.92 -10.27
C ASP A 96 12.62 8.56 -10.33
N ASP A 97 11.56 7.75 -10.36
CA ASP A 97 10.17 8.21 -10.46
C ASP A 97 9.33 7.66 -9.31
N TRP A 98 9.28 8.43 -8.22
CA TRP A 98 8.56 8.08 -7.00
C TRP A 98 7.45 9.08 -6.75
N ILE A 99 6.22 8.58 -6.72
CA ILE A 99 5.03 9.40 -6.54
C ILE A 99 4.67 9.45 -5.05
N PRO A 100 4.61 10.65 -4.43
CA PRO A 100 4.20 10.77 -3.04
C PRO A 100 2.74 10.35 -2.88
N LEU A 101 2.46 9.60 -1.81
CA LEU A 101 1.10 9.16 -1.47
C LEU A 101 0.39 10.11 -0.52
N TYR A 102 1.10 11.09 0.05
CA TYR A 102 0.49 12.16 0.83
C TYR A 102 -0.32 13.08 -0.11
N PRO A 103 -1.56 13.49 0.26
CA PRO A 103 -2.22 13.31 1.56
C PRO A 103 -3.14 12.07 1.66
N PHE A 104 -3.20 11.21 0.63
CA PHE A 104 -4.14 10.10 0.56
C PHE A 104 -3.81 8.95 1.52
N LEU A 105 -2.52 8.60 1.64
CA LEU A 105 -2.01 7.63 2.60
C LEU A 105 -1.00 8.27 3.54
N VAL A 106 -1.24 8.14 4.85
CA VAL A 106 -0.44 8.80 5.89
C VAL A 106 0.00 7.78 6.93
N PRO A 107 1.31 7.50 7.05
CA PRO A 107 1.83 6.66 8.12
C PRO A 107 2.03 7.48 9.40
N ARG A 108 1.42 7.06 10.50
CA ARG A 108 1.56 7.75 11.80
C ARG A 108 1.45 6.78 12.96
N ASN A 109 1.88 7.22 14.14
CA ASN A 109 1.70 6.41 15.35
C ASN A 109 0.25 6.55 15.82
N CYS A 110 -0.44 5.41 15.93
CA CYS A 110 -1.78 5.38 16.49
C CYS A 110 -1.75 5.80 17.96
N PRO A 111 -2.57 6.78 18.39
CA PRO A 111 -2.61 7.23 19.78
C PRO A 111 -3.19 6.15 20.70
N GLN A 112 -3.97 5.21 20.17
CA GLN A 112 -4.54 4.08 20.92
C GLN A 112 -3.54 2.92 21.04
N CYS A 113 -2.95 2.47 19.93
CA CYS A 113 -2.06 1.30 19.92
C CYS A 113 -0.60 1.60 20.21
N LYS A 114 -0.18 2.87 20.11
CA LYS A 114 1.22 3.32 20.22
C LYS A 114 2.18 2.68 19.19
N THR A 115 1.61 2.02 18.19
CA THR A 115 2.31 1.44 17.04
C THR A 115 2.08 2.30 15.81
N ARG A 116 3.01 2.24 14.86
CA ARG A 116 2.81 2.88 13.56
C ARG A 116 1.75 2.13 12.77
N GLU A 117 0.83 2.89 12.19
CA GLU A 117 -0.24 2.42 11.30
C GLU A 117 -0.25 3.30 10.05
N ILE A 118 -0.77 2.75 8.96
CA ILE A 118 -0.99 3.47 7.71
C ILE A 118 -2.46 3.80 7.63
N TYR A 119 -2.76 5.08 7.44
CA TYR A 119 -4.13 5.55 7.35
C TYR A 119 -4.46 6.02 5.96
N PHE A 120 -5.68 5.76 5.52
CA PHE A 120 -6.25 6.31 4.29
C PHE A 120 -7.36 7.30 4.61
N VAL A 121 -7.57 8.27 3.72
CA VAL A 121 -8.66 9.24 3.84
C VAL A 121 -10.01 8.52 3.68
N ASP A 122 -10.82 8.52 4.75
CA ASP A 122 -12.16 7.90 4.76
C ASP A 122 -13.23 8.94 4.38
N LYS A 123 -13.14 10.13 4.97
CA LYS A 123 -14.09 11.24 4.73
C LYS A 123 -13.38 12.58 4.78
N TRP A 124 -13.83 13.50 3.95
CA TRP A 124 -13.39 14.89 4.00
C TRP A 124 -14.50 15.80 3.47
N GLN A 125 -14.77 16.88 4.21
CA GLN A 125 -15.90 17.79 3.95
C GLN A 125 -15.48 19.13 3.30
N GLY A 126 -14.22 19.23 2.86
CA GLY A 126 -13.69 20.42 2.20
C GLY A 126 -12.68 21.21 3.03
N ARG A 127 -12.16 22.30 2.45
CA ARG A 127 -10.93 22.99 2.84
C ARG A 127 -10.83 23.46 4.29
N VAL A 128 -11.96 23.69 4.95
CA VAL A 128 -12.02 24.22 6.32
C VAL A 128 -12.24 23.11 7.37
N SER A 129 -12.46 21.89 6.92
CA SER A 129 -12.75 20.74 7.78
C SER A 129 -11.55 19.80 7.85
N PRO A 130 -11.27 19.23 9.03
CA PRO A 130 -10.29 18.16 9.13
C PRO A 130 -10.72 16.98 8.27
N ALA A 131 -9.74 16.26 7.71
CA ALA A 131 -10.01 14.99 7.06
C ALA A 131 -10.11 13.91 8.13
N THR A 132 -11.12 13.05 8.02
CA THR A 132 -11.23 11.81 8.78
C THR A 132 -10.49 10.72 8.02
N PHE A 133 -9.58 10.02 8.70
CA PHE A 133 -8.84 8.92 8.12
C PHE A 133 -8.95 7.68 9.00
N LYS A 134 -8.81 6.53 8.35
CA LYS A 134 -8.99 5.21 8.96
C LYS A 134 -7.76 4.35 8.72
N SER A 135 -7.30 3.63 9.74
CA SER A 135 -6.13 2.76 9.60
C SER A 135 -6.44 1.48 8.84
N PHE A 136 -5.48 1.04 8.03
CA PHE A 136 -5.57 -0.26 7.35
C PHE A 136 -5.47 -1.42 8.34
N GLU A 137 -4.60 -1.29 9.34
CA GLU A 137 -4.22 -2.40 10.20
C GLU A 137 -5.32 -2.74 11.21
N ARG A 138 -5.99 -1.72 11.76
CA ARG A 138 -6.93 -1.90 12.89
C ARG A 138 -8.27 -1.19 12.69
N GLY A 139 -8.41 -0.38 11.64
CA GLY A 139 -9.63 0.36 11.37
C GLY A 139 -9.88 1.50 12.36
N HIS A 140 -8.86 1.97 13.07
CA HIS A 140 -8.97 3.10 13.98
C HIS A 140 -9.14 4.41 13.20
N THR A 141 -9.99 5.28 13.73
CA THR A 141 -10.35 6.55 13.08
C THR A 141 -9.75 7.73 13.82
N GLU A 142 -9.24 8.69 13.06
CA GLU A 142 -8.70 9.96 13.55
C GLU A 142 -9.08 11.11 12.61
N GLU A 143 -8.97 12.34 13.11
CA GLU A 143 -9.19 13.58 12.36
C GLU A 143 -7.90 14.41 12.33
N GLU A 144 -7.59 15.02 11.17
CA GLU A 144 -6.36 15.78 10.99
C GLU A 144 -6.59 16.94 10.01
N SER A 145 -6.38 18.16 10.52
CA SER A 145 -6.54 19.38 9.75
C SER A 145 -5.47 19.52 8.65
N GLY A 146 -4.23 19.10 8.92
CA GLY A 146 -3.15 19.18 7.93
C GLY A 146 -3.45 18.37 6.66
N VAL A 147 -3.99 17.17 6.82
CA VAL A 147 -4.43 16.32 5.70
C VAL A 147 -5.60 16.97 4.94
N GLY A 148 -6.57 17.55 5.66
CA GLY A 148 -7.69 18.28 5.03
C GLY A 148 -7.25 19.49 4.21
N LEU A 149 -6.25 20.24 4.69
CA LEU A 149 -5.67 21.36 3.94
C LEU A 149 -4.92 20.87 2.69
N ALA A 150 -4.09 19.84 2.82
CA ALA A 150 -3.37 19.28 1.68
C ALA A 150 -4.30 18.70 0.61
N LEU A 151 -5.41 18.06 1.01
CA LEU A 151 -6.43 17.59 0.08
C LEU A 151 -7.09 18.73 -0.70
N ALA A 152 -7.25 19.90 -0.08
CA ALA A 152 -7.78 21.08 -0.75
C ALA A 152 -6.86 21.61 -1.85
N ASP A 153 -5.55 21.54 -1.63
CA ASP A 153 -4.56 21.97 -2.61
C ASP A 153 -4.42 20.95 -3.77
N TRP A 154 -4.87 19.71 -3.57
CA TRP A 154 -4.97 18.68 -4.60
C TRP A 154 -6.21 18.79 -5.48
N GLN A 155 -7.24 19.56 -5.10
CA GLN A 155 -8.41 19.74 -5.96
C GLN A 155 -7.99 20.48 -7.23
N PRO A 156 -8.20 19.91 -8.43
CA PRO A 156 -7.97 20.66 -9.65
C PRO A 156 -8.84 21.91 -9.58
N HIS A 157 -8.23 23.08 -9.84
CA HIS A 157 -9.00 24.31 -10.02
C HIS A 157 -10.02 24.04 -11.14
N SER A 158 -11.29 23.90 -10.78
CA SER A 158 -12.37 23.90 -11.74
C SER A 158 -12.44 25.30 -12.34
N GLU A 159 -11.82 25.49 -13.51
CA GLU A 159 -12.11 26.61 -14.42
C GLU A 159 -13.47 26.44 -15.09
#